data_AF-A0A6N7FYM6-F1
#
_entry.id   AF-A0A6N7FYM6-F1
#
_cell.length_a   1.000
_cell.length_b   1.000
_cell.length_c   1.000
_cell.angle_alpha   90.00
_cell.angle_beta   90.00
_cell.angle_gamma   90.00
#
_symmetry.space_group_name_H-M   'P 1'
#
loop_
_entity.id
_entity.type
_entity.pdbx_description
1 polymer ?
#
loop_
_entity_poly.entity_id
_entity_poly.type
_entity_poly.pdbx_seq_one_letter_code
_entity_poly.pdbx_strand_id
1 'polypeptide(L)'
;MAATKLRSLIVLASAAALVITVPTLATAQPGGGAGDGDYEIALKSRTFTPSPGIDEQGIRQGKGPRDDVHFYAQFTDLPNAPRRAEIAGQGVDLLDYVVGNTYIAVSSVSDLDTLRELDDLRWAGPIAEDDKISPALRRGEIGKWAQAGKGRILISAQGHADIGSDEISALVERGNGEVVSETEATRSVIAIVAPGQVRELSKADPIQYLAVVEPRLEGQVDMSGPTSAWTPSGPRPTTSTAPE
;
A
#
# COMPACT_ATOMS: atom_id res chain seq x y z
N MET A 1 13.00 -63.04 -70.00
CA MET A 1 13.34 -62.32 -68.75
C MET A 1 12.05 -61.94 -68.04
N ALA A 2 11.95 -62.32 -66.75
CA ALA A 2 11.00 -61.93 -65.68
C ALA A 2 9.49 -61.81 -66.06
N ALA A 3 8.57 -62.72 -65.71
CA ALA A 3 8.12 -63.24 -64.40
C ALA A 3 7.63 -62.17 -63.41
N THR A 4 6.35 -62.23 -62.98
CA THR A 4 5.96 -62.56 -61.58
C THR A 4 4.55 -62.06 -61.17
N LYS A 5 3.65 -63.05 -60.96
CA LYS A 5 2.67 -63.29 -59.88
C LYS A 5 1.54 -62.29 -59.49
N LEU A 6 0.32 -62.85 -59.56
CA LEU A 6 -0.87 -62.65 -58.72
C LEU A 6 -0.54 -62.47 -57.23
N ARG A 7 -1.34 -61.64 -56.53
CA ARG A 7 -1.84 -61.99 -55.18
C ARG A 7 -3.25 -61.43 -54.90
N SER A 8 -4.07 -62.34 -54.39
CA SER A 8 -5.43 -62.20 -53.88
C SER A 8 -5.51 -61.32 -52.64
N LEU A 9 -6.59 -60.52 -52.53
CA LEU A 9 -6.98 -59.87 -51.28
C LEU A 9 -7.84 -60.83 -50.44
N ILE A 10 -7.39 -61.09 -49.21
CA ILE A 10 -8.15 -61.72 -48.14
C ILE A 10 -8.70 -60.58 -47.26
N VAL A 11 -10.01 -60.59 -47.04
CA VAL A 11 -10.72 -59.71 -46.09
C VAL A 11 -10.64 -60.36 -44.71
N LEU A 12 -9.94 -59.73 -43.77
CA LEU A 12 -10.05 -60.03 -42.33
C LEU A 12 -10.94 -58.97 -41.68
N ALA A 13 -12.09 -59.39 -41.17
CA ALA A 13 -12.93 -58.60 -40.30
C ALA A 13 -12.38 -58.69 -38.86
N SER A 14 -11.78 -57.62 -38.36
CA SER A 14 -11.39 -57.48 -36.95
C SER A 14 -12.48 -56.74 -36.19
N ALA A 15 -13.09 -57.42 -35.23
CA ALA A 15 -13.98 -56.84 -34.23
C ALA A 15 -13.17 -55.98 -33.25
N ALA A 16 -13.41 -54.67 -33.26
CA ALA A 16 -12.88 -53.76 -32.25
C ALA A 16 -13.94 -53.56 -31.15
N ALA A 17 -13.60 -53.96 -29.92
CA ALA A 17 -14.38 -53.69 -28.73
C ALA A 17 -14.35 -52.19 -28.41
N LEU A 18 -15.54 -51.58 -28.33
CA LEU A 18 -15.74 -50.18 -27.98
C LEU A 18 -15.61 -50.02 -26.45
N VAL A 19 -14.49 -49.48 -25.99
CA VAL A 19 -14.34 -48.99 -24.62
C VAL A 19 -14.98 -47.60 -24.56
N ILE A 20 -16.08 -47.47 -23.83
CA ILE A 20 -16.74 -46.18 -23.59
C ILE A 20 -16.02 -45.52 -22.42
N THR A 21 -15.05 -44.65 -22.74
CA THR A 21 -14.43 -43.75 -21.76
C THR A 21 -15.43 -42.65 -21.43
N VAL A 22 -15.95 -42.62 -20.20
CA VAL A 22 -16.78 -41.52 -19.72
C VAL A 22 -15.84 -40.33 -19.46
N PRO A 23 -15.97 -39.19 -20.18
CA PRO A 23 -15.18 -38.02 -19.88
C PRO A 23 -15.65 -37.47 -18.52
N THR A 24 -14.76 -37.47 -17.54
CA THR A 24 -14.94 -36.70 -16.32
C THR A 24 -14.97 -35.24 -16.73
N LEU A 25 -16.16 -34.64 -16.77
CA LEU A 25 -16.32 -33.19 -16.88
C LEU A 25 -15.76 -32.59 -15.60
N ALA A 26 -14.48 -32.19 -15.65
CA ALA A 26 -13.94 -31.24 -14.70
C ALA A 26 -14.82 -30.00 -14.81
N THR A 27 -15.67 -29.78 -13.82
CA THR A 27 -16.31 -28.49 -13.62
C THR A 27 -15.19 -27.53 -13.29
N ALA A 28 -14.71 -26.81 -14.30
CA ALA A 28 -13.93 -25.60 -14.11
C ALA A 28 -14.76 -24.72 -13.18
N GLN A 29 -14.31 -24.62 -11.93
CA GLN A 29 -14.83 -23.63 -11.00
C GLN A 29 -14.61 -22.29 -11.69
N PRO A 30 -15.65 -21.46 -11.89
CA PRO A 30 -15.45 -20.13 -12.43
C PRO A 30 -14.49 -19.43 -11.47
N GLY A 31 -13.25 -19.22 -11.91
CA GLY A 31 -12.36 -18.28 -11.24
C GLY A 31 -13.14 -16.99 -11.16
N GLY A 32 -13.37 -16.51 -9.93
CA GLY A 32 -14.03 -15.23 -9.70
C GLY A 32 -13.23 -14.20 -10.49
N GLY A 33 -13.76 -13.77 -11.63
CA GLY A 33 -13.20 -12.66 -12.36
C GLY A 33 -13.27 -11.48 -11.42
N ALA A 34 -12.11 -10.99 -11.00
CA ALA A 34 -12.01 -9.84 -10.14
C ALA A 34 -12.86 -8.72 -10.74
N GLY A 35 -13.89 -8.29 -10.01
CA GLY A 35 -14.76 -7.21 -10.46
C GLY A 35 -13.97 -5.91 -10.51
N ASP A 36 -14.44 -4.90 -11.26
CA ASP A 36 -13.77 -3.59 -11.34
C ASP A 36 -13.51 -2.94 -9.96
N GLY A 37 -14.24 -3.35 -8.92
CA GLY A 37 -14.04 -2.91 -7.54
C GLY A 37 -12.82 -3.50 -6.83
N ASP A 38 -12.26 -4.61 -7.29
CA ASP A 38 -11.14 -5.29 -6.63
C ASP A 38 -9.79 -4.57 -6.87
N TYR A 39 -9.74 -3.69 -7.88
CA TYR A 39 -8.57 -2.90 -8.25
C TYR A 39 -8.76 -1.39 -8.03
N GLU A 40 -9.85 -0.98 -7.38
CA GLU A 40 -10.05 0.42 -7.00
C GLU A 40 -9.03 0.80 -5.92
N ILE A 41 -8.28 1.88 -6.17
CA ILE A 41 -7.33 2.45 -5.21
C ILE A 41 -8.03 3.62 -4.53
N ALA A 42 -8.22 3.50 -3.21
CA ALA A 42 -8.79 4.55 -2.36
C ALA A 42 -7.69 5.24 -1.55
N LEU A 43 -7.28 6.43 -1.98
CA LEU A 43 -6.36 7.30 -1.25
C LEU A 43 -7.15 8.30 -0.40
N LYS A 44 -6.47 8.94 0.57
CA LYS A 44 -7.06 10.06 1.33
C LYS A 44 -7.43 11.26 0.44
N SER A 45 -6.77 11.41 -0.71
CA SER A 45 -6.93 12.51 -1.66
C SER A 45 -8.02 12.27 -2.72
N ARG A 46 -8.19 11.02 -3.17
CA ARG A 46 -9.06 10.60 -4.28
C ARG A 46 -9.21 9.08 -4.34
N THR A 47 -10.14 8.64 -5.18
CA THR A 47 -10.32 7.23 -5.56
C THR A 47 -10.17 7.09 -7.07
N PHE A 48 -9.51 6.03 -7.54
CA PHE A 48 -9.38 5.73 -8.98
C PHE A 48 -9.04 4.26 -9.23
N THR A 49 -9.31 3.78 -10.44
CA THR A 49 -8.94 2.41 -10.88
C THR A 49 -7.93 2.52 -12.03
N PRO A 50 -6.65 2.18 -11.82
CA PRO A 50 -5.66 2.25 -12.89
C PRO A 50 -5.91 1.16 -13.94
N SER A 51 -5.65 1.50 -15.21
CA SER A 51 -5.53 0.49 -16.25
C SER A 51 -4.25 -0.33 -16.03
N PRO A 52 -4.22 -1.64 -16.36
CA PRO A 52 -3.01 -2.44 -16.24
C PRO A 52 -1.83 -1.82 -17.03
N GLY A 53 -0.62 -1.96 -16.49
CA GLY A 53 0.60 -1.43 -17.09
C GLY A 53 1.57 -0.83 -16.08
N ILE A 54 2.84 -0.74 -16.46
CA ILE A 54 3.93 -0.29 -15.59
C ILE A 54 4.46 1.04 -16.16
N ASP A 55 4.27 2.13 -15.43
CA ASP A 55 4.78 3.46 -15.78
C ASP A 55 6.14 3.73 -15.13
N GLU A 56 7.16 2.99 -15.56
CA GLU A 56 8.53 3.15 -15.04
C GLU A 56 9.08 4.55 -15.27
N GLN A 57 8.74 5.18 -16.41
CA GLN A 57 9.23 6.53 -16.70
C GLN A 57 8.65 7.54 -15.70
N GLY A 58 7.36 7.46 -15.41
CA GLY A 58 6.71 8.26 -14.38
C GLY A 58 7.31 8.02 -13.00
N ILE A 59 7.55 6.76 -12.64
CA ILE A 59 8.21 6.40 -11.37
C ILE A 59 9.61 7.02 -11.30
N ARG A 60 10.45 6.86 -12.33
CA ARG A 60 11.80 7.46 -12.39
C ARG A 60 11.80 8.98 -12.24
N GLN A 61 10.76 9.66 -12.75
CA GLN A 61 10.62 11.12 -12.61
C GLN A 61 10.28 11.55 -11.18
N GLY A 62 9.67 10.68 -10.38
CA GLY A 62 9.39 10.92 -8.96
C GLY A 62 10.63 10.82 -8.06
N LYS A 63 11.78 10.40 -8.59
CA LYS A 63 13.02 10.23 -7.84
C LYS A 63 13.44 11.54 -7.15
N GLY A 64 13.70 11.44 -5.85
CA GLY A 64 14.33 12.50 -5.08
C GLY A 64 15.86 12.54 -5.22
N PRO A 65 16.57 13.10 -4.23
CA PRO A 65 18.04 13.04 -4.20
C PRO A 65 18.58 11.65 -3.85
N ARG A 66 17.74 10.76 -3.32
CA ARG A 66 18.06 9.37 -3.00
C ARG A 66 18.08 8.52 -4.26
N ASP A 67 18.82 7.43 -4.25
CA ASP A 67 18.83 6.46 -5.36
C ASP A 67 17.59 5.57 -5.40
N ASP A 68 16.85 5.53 -4.30
CA ASP A 68 15.55 4.87 -4.19
C ASP A 68 14.41 5.80 -4.59
N VAL A 69 13.28 5.21 -4.99
CA VAL A 69 12.07 5.94 -5.32
C VAL A 69 10.83 5.20 -4.83
N HIS A 70 9.87 5.97 -4.31
CA HIS A 70 8.59 5.47 -3.84
C HIS A 70 7.52 5.50 -4.94
N PHE A 71 6.76 4.41 -5.05
CA PHE A 71 5.71 4.27 -6.06
C PHE A 71 4.57 3.40 -5.56
N TYR A 72 3.46 3.40 -6.30
CA TYR A 72 2.38 2.45 -6.07
C TYR A 72 2.61 1.19 -6.90
N ALA A 73 2.44 0.02 -6.27
CA ALA A 73 2.49 -1.29 -6.91
C ALA A 73 1.20 -2.05 -6.62
N GLN A 74 0.41 -2.33 -7.66
CA GLN A 74 -0.84 -3.08 -7.59
C GLN A 74 -0.68 -4.47 -8.19
N PHE A 75 -1.02 -5.48 -7.42
CA PHE A 75 -0.91 -6.89 -7.80
C PHE A 75 -2.28 -7.47 -8.22
N THR A 76 -2.26 -8.55 -8.99
CA THR A 76 -3.49 -9.29 -9.35
C THR A 76 -4.16 -9.88 -8.11
N ASP A 77 -3.34 -10.40 -7.19
CA ASP A 77 -3.71 -10.97 -5.90
C ASP A 77 -2.83 -10.39 -4.79
N LEU A 78 -3.31 -10.40 -3.55
CA LEU A 78 -2.52 -9.90 -2.42
C LEU A 78 -1.29 -10.80 -2.17
N PRO A 79 -0.05 -10.30 -2.32
CA PRO A 79 1.15 -11.11 -2.11
C PRO A 79 1.25 -11.58 -0.66
N ASN A 80 1.33 -12.89 -0.48
CA ASN A 80 1.56 -13.53 0.81
C ASN A 80 3.02 -13.34 1.28
N ALA A 81 3.36 -13.74 2.51
CA ALA A 81 4.69 -13.50 3.06
C ALA A 81 5.85 -14.10 2.23
N PRO A 82 5.79 -15.37 1.75
CA PRO A 82 6.79 -15.89 0.81
C PRO A 82 6.92 -15.06 -0.46
N ARG A 83 5.80 -14.69 -1.09
CA ARG A 83 5.82 -13.89 -2.31
C ARG A 83 6.43 -12.50 -2.08
N ARG A 84 6.11 -11.85 -0.97
CA ARG A 84 6.74 -10.56 -0.60
C ARG A 84 8.25 -10.68 -0.44
N ALA A 85 8.75 -11.81 0.10
CA ALA A 85 10.19 -12.05 0.19
C ALA A 85 10.83 -12.28 -1.19
N GLU A 86 10.14 -12.92 -2.13
CA GLU A 86 10.59 -13.05 -3.52
C GLU A 86 10.66 -11.69 -4.22
N ILE A 87 9.64 -10.84 -4.05
CA ILE A 87 9.59 -9.48 -4.61
C ILE A 87 10.74 -8.64 -4.05
N ALA A 88 10.99 -8.70 -2.73
CA ALA A 88 12.14 -8.04 -2.09
C ALA A 88 13.48 -8.56 -2.64
N GLY A 89 13.59 -9.88 -2.90
CA GLY A 89 14.76 -10.48 -3.54
C GLY A 89 15.03 -9.97 -4.98
N GLN A 90 14.04 -9.34 -5.61
CA GLN A 90 14.15 -8.69 -6.93
C GLN A 90 14.38 -7.17 -6.84
N GLY A 91 14.65 -6.64 -5.64
CA GLY A 91 14.97 -5.23 -5.42
C GLY A 91 13.77 -4.33 -5.14
N VAL A 92 12.58 -4.90 -4.88
CA VAL A 92 11.35 -4.14 -4.61
C VAL A 92 10.84 -4.45 -3.22
N ASP A 93 10.86 -3.47 -2.32
CA ASP A 93 10.33 -3.61 -0.97
C ASP A 93 8.89 -3.08 -0.90
N LEU A 94 7.97 -3.90 -0.39
CA LEU A 94 6.58 -3.50 -0.15
C LEU A 94 6.43 -2.95 1.27
N LEU A 95 6.22 -1.64 1.39
CA LEU A 95 6.27 -0.91 2.67
C LEU A 95 4.92 -0.90 3.38
N ASP A 96 3.90 -0.32 2.73
CA ASP A 96 2.58 -0.10 3.32
C ASP A 96 1.48 -0.60 2.39
N TYR A 97 0.51 -1.31 2.95
CA TYR A 97 -0.70 -1.66 2.22
C TYR A 97 -1.65 -0.46 2.14
N VAL A 98 -2.22 -0.23 0.95
CA VAL A 98 -3.25 0.78 0.71
C VAL A 98 -4.62 0.08 0.67
N VAL A 99 -5.19 -0.11 -0.52
CA VAL A 99 -6.46 -0.78 -0.81
C VAL A 99 -6.36 -1.30 -2.26
N GLY A 100 -7.15 -2.32 -2.62
CA GLY A 100 -7.26 -2.80 -4.01
C GLY A 100 -6.00 -3.52 -4.49
N ASN A 101 -5.44 -4.39 -3.63
CA ASN A 101 -4.17 -5.10 -3.85
C ASN A 101 -2.98 -4.17 -4.13
N THR A 102 -3.04 -2.91 -3.67
CA THR A 102 -1.99 -1.92 -3.88
C THR A 102 -1.15 -1.71 -2.63
N TYR A 103 0.16 -1.66 -2.83
CA TYR A 103 1.16 -1.27 -1.85
C TYR A 103 1.81 0.06 -2.26
N ILE A 104 2.27 0.81 -1.27
CA ILE A 104 3.41 1.71 -1.44
C ILE A 104 4.66 0.83 -1.43
N ALA A 105 5.44 0.92 -2.48
CA ALA A 105 6.67 0.18 -2.67
C ALA A 105 7.85 1.14 -2.81
N VAL A 106 9.06 0.63 -2.57
CA VAL A 106 10.31 1.33 -2.81
C VAL A 106 11.25 0.40 -3.58
N SER A 107 12.04 0.97 -4.47
CA SER A 107 13.07 0.28 -5.25
C SER A 107 14.19 1.24 -5.57
N SER A 108 15.41 0.73 -5.71
CA SER A 108 16.46 1.48 -6.40
C SER A 108 16.00 1.81 -7.81
N VAL A 109 16.34 3.00 -8.28
CA VAL A 109 16.05 3.44 -9.66
C VAL A 109 16.74 2.51 -10.67
N SER A 110 17.88 1.92 -10.34
CA SER A 110 18.54 0.94 -11.22
C SER A 110 17.70 -0.31 -11.47
N ASP A 111 16.82 -0.64 -10.52
CA ASP A 111 16.15 -1.94 -10.47
C ASP A 111 14.71 -1.85 -10.98
N LEU A 112 14.21 -0.66 -11.33
CA LEU A 112 12.82 -0.49 -11.80
C LEU A 112 12.46 -1.32 -13.04
N ASP A 113 13.44 -1.74 -13.85
CA ASP A 113 13.18 -2.59 -15.02
C ASP A 113 12.76 -4.02 -14.59
N THR A 114 13.10 -4.47 -13.37
CA THR A 114 12.70 -5.77 -12.80
C THR A 114 11.20 -5.83 -12.50
N LEU A 115 10.50 -4.69 -12.44
CA LEU A 115 9.05 -4.66 -12.27
C LEU A 115 8.32 -5.45 -13.37
N ARG A 116 8.89 -5.53 -14.57
CA ARG A 116 8.33 -6.33 -15.68
C ARG A 116 8.47 -7.84 -15.48
N GLU A 117 9.34 -8.27 -14.57
CA GLU A 117 9.59 -9.67 -14.26
C GLU A 117 8.61 -10.20 -13.20
N LEU A 118 7.87 -9.31 -12.53
CA LEU A 118 6.80 -9.65 -11.60
C LEU A 118 5.52 -10.01 -12.36
N ASP A 119 5.29 -11.30 -12.54
CA ASP A 119 4.16 -11.88 -13.27
C ASP A 119 2.77 -11.56 -12.69
N ASP A 120 2.71 -11.29 -11.38
CA ASP A 120 1.52 -10.87 -10.64
C ASP A 120 1.37 -9.35 -10.50
N LEU A 121 2.32 -8.54 -11.00
CA LEU A 121 2.21 -7.08 -10.98
C LEU A 121 1.28 -6.60 -12.10
N ARG A 122 0.08 -6.17 -11.72
CA ARG A 122 -0.94 -5.66 -12.66
C ARG A 122 -0.63 -4.23 -13.09
N TRP A 123 -0.27 -3.38 -12.14
CA TRP A 123 -0.01 -1.97 -12.39
C TRP A 123 1.06 -1.42 -11.46
N ALA A 124 1.89 -0.53 -11.97
CA ALA A 124 2.74 0.32 -11.14
C ALA A 124 2.81 1.73 -11.70
N GLY A 125 2.82 2.72 -10.82
CA GLY A 125 2.88 4.12 -11.22
C GLY A 125 3.34 5.06 -10.13
N PRO A 126 3.69 6.30 -10.49
CA PRO A 126 4.23 7.28 -9.56
C PRO A 126 3.21 7.70 -8.50
N ILE A 127 3.70 8.11 -7.33
CA ILE A 127 2.89 8.83 -6.33
C ILE A 127 2.81 10.30 -6.76
N ALA A 128 1.62 10.74 -7.17
CA ALA A 128 1.43 12.12 -7.61
C ALA A 128 1.53 13.11 -6.43
N GLU A 129 2.05 14.32 -6.69
CA GLU A 129 2.16 15.37 -5.67
C GLU A 129 0.81 15.67 -4.99
N ASP A 130 -0.27 15.76 -5.77
CA ASP A 130 -1.60 16.07 -5.26
C ASP A 130 -2.21 14.92 -4.43
N ASP A 131 -1.66 13.71 -4.52
CA ASP A 131 -2.05 12.56 -3.68
C ASP A 131 -1.42 12.61 -2.28
N LYS A 132 -0.31 13.34 -2.14
CA LYS A 132 0.37 13.58 -0.86
C LYS A 132 -0.27 14.70 -0.05
N ILE A 133 -1.16 15.53 -0.63
CA ILE A 133 -1.77 16.67 0.07
C ILE A 133 -3.21 16.36 0.47
N SER A 134 -3.51 16.52 1.76
CA SER A 134 -4.88 16.36 2.26
C SER A 134 -5.89 17.27 1.56
N PRO A 135 -7.15 16.82 1.39
CA PRO A 135 -8.19 17.66 0.78
C PRO A 135 -8.41 19.00 1.52
N ALA A 136 -8.28 19.03 2.84
CA ALA A 136 -8.41 20.25 3.64
C ALA A 136 -7.30 21.27 3.31
N LEU A 137 -6.04 20.85 3.23
CA LEU A 137 -4.93 21.71 2.81
C LEU A 137 -5.14 22.22 1.37
N ARG A 138 -5.57 21.35 0.44
CA ARG A 138 -5.84 21.72 -0.95
C ARG A 138 -6.93 22.78 -1.09
N ARG A 139 -7.98 22.70 -0.27
CA ARG A 139 -9.10 23.66 -0.27
C ARG A 139 -8.83 24.91 0.59
N GLY A 140 -7.71 24.96 1.30
CA GLY A 140 -7.41 26.05 2.24
C GLY A 140 -8.32 26.05 3.47
N GLU A 141 -8.90 24.90 3.82
CA GLU A 141 -9.77 24.72 5.00
C GLU A 141 -8.91 24.60 6.26
N ILE A 142 -8.29 25.71 6.66
CA ILE A 142 -7.38 25.76 7.80
C ILE A 142 -8.13 26.30 9.04
N GLY A 143 -8.43 25.40 9.96
CA GLY A 143 -9.04 25.75 11.25
C GLY A 143 -8.18 26.73 12.06
N LYS A 144 -8.81 27.56 12.91
CA LYS A 144 -8.11 28.58 13.71
C LYS A 144 -7.00 28.01 14.60
N TRP A 145 -7.16 26.78 15.08
CA TRP A 145 -6.16 26.08 15.89
C TRP A 145 -4.87 25.74 15.12
N ALA A 146 -4.95 25.64 13.80
CA ALA A 146 -3.82 25.34 12.91
C ALA A 146 -3.29 26.60 12.20
N GLN A 147 -3.80 27.78 12.53
CA GLN A 147 -3.26 29.05 12.04
C GLN A 147 -2.15 29.51 12.99
N ALA A 148 -0.95 29.67 12.45
CA ALA A 148 0.17 30.27 13.16
C ALA A 148 0.28 31.77 12.84
N GLY A 149 1.12 32.47 13.60
CA GLY A 149 1.38 33.89 13.35
C GLY A 149 1.91 34.15 11.93
N LYS A 150 1.62 35.35 11.40
CA LYS A 150 2.08 35.85 10.09
C LYS A 150 1.56 35.05 8.88
N GLY A 151 0.35 34.47 8.99
CA GLY A 151 -0.27 33.73 7.88
C GLY A 151 0.38 32.37 7.59
N ARG A 152 1.20 31.87 8.51
CA ARG A 152 1.75 30.50 8.45
C ARG A 152 0.72 29.51 9.00
N ILE A 153 0.91 28.24 8.70
CA ILE A 153 0.00 27.17 9.10
C ILE A 153 0.75 26.03 9.79
N LEU A 154 0.09 25.38 10.72
CA LEU A 154 0.56 24.19 11.41
C LEU A 154 0.10 22.94 10.64
N ILE A 155 1.06 22.13 10.19
CA ILE A 155 0.82 20.90 9.43
C ILE A 155 1.42 19.70 10.14
N SER A 156 0.89 18.53 9.82
CA SER A 156 1.56 17.24 10.02
C SER A 156 2.12 16.77 8.69
N ALA A 157 3.42 16.48 8.65
CA ALA A 157 4.10 15.84 7.53
C ALA A 157 4.49 14.42 7.94
N GLN A 158 4.09 13.44 7.14
CA GLN A 158 4.36 12.02 7.36
C GLN A 158 5.32 11.51 6.28
N GLY A 159 6.38 10.83 6.70
CA GLY A 159 7.31 10.12 5.82
C GLY A 159 6.87 8.70 5.50
N HIS A 160 7.46 8.12 4.46
CA HIS A 160 7.34 6.69 4.15
C HIS A 160 7.92 5.80 5.26
N ALA A 161 7.54 4.50 5.30
CA ALA A 161 7.87 3.59 6.40
C ALA A 161 9.39 3.33 6.60
N ASP A 162 10.21 3.64 5.61
CA ASP A 162 11.67 3.55 5.59
C ASP A 162 12.35 4.93 5.82
N ILE A 163 11.57 6.00 5.97
CA ILE A 163 12.06 7.37 6.17
C ILE A 163 11.95 7.78 7.65
N GLY A 164 13.07 8.20 8.24
CA GLY A 164 13.14 8.73 9.61
C GLY A 164 12.53 10.13 9.73
N SER A 165 12.05 10.50 10.93
CA SER A 165 11.44 11.83 11.08
C SER A 165 12.45 12.99 11.04
N ASP A 166 13.72 12.70 11.27
CA ASP A 166 14.84 13.63 11.08
C ASP A 166 15.02 14.07 9.61
N GLU A 167 14.86 13.16 8.65
CA GLU A 167 14.90 13.48 7.21
C GLU A 167 13.73 14.41 6.83
N ILE A 168 12.55 14.17 7.39
CA ILE A 168 11.36 15.01 7.20
C ILE A 168 11.58 16.40 7.81
N SER A 169 12.14 16.48 9.01
CA SER A 169 12.50 17.75 9.65
C SER A 169 13.48 18.55 8.81
N ALA A 170 14.53 17.91 8.28
CA ALA A 170 15.49 18.56 7.40
C ALA A 170 14.84 19.11 6.11
N LEU A 171 13.83 18.42 5.55
CA LEU A 171 13.05 18.92 4.41
C LEU A 171 12.23 20.16 4.77
N VAL A 172 11.58 20.16 5.94
CA VAL A 172 10.82 21.30 6.46
C VAL A 172 11.72 22.52 6.67
N GLU A 173 12.85 22.35 7.36
CA GLU A 173 13.76 23.44 7.70
C GLU A 173 14.43 24.04 6.46
N ARG A 174 14.80 23.21 5.47
CA ARG A 174 15.35 23.68 4.18
C ARG A 174 14.37 24.60 3.44
N GLY A 175 13.06 24.40 3.64
CA GLY A 175 12.02 25.27 3.10
C GLY A 175 11.69 26.50 3.96
N ASN A 176 12.51 26.81 4.99
CA ASN A 176 12.26 27.83 6.01
C ASN A 176 11.02 27.55 6.90
N GLY A 177 10.65 26.27 7.03
CA GLY A 177 9.68 25.81 8.02
C GLY A 177 10.29 25.73 9.42
N GLU A 178 9.43 25.62 10.41
CA GLU A 178 9.81 25.50 11.83
C GLU A 178 9.24 24.19 12.38
N VAL A 179 10.12 23.28 12.80
CA VAL A 179 9.73 22.00 13.41
C VAL A 179 9.26 22.26 14.85
N VAL A 180 8.05 21.80 15.17
CA VAL A 180 7.44 21.95 16.50
C VAL A 180 7.61 20.68 17.32
N SER A 181 7.41 19.52 16.69
CA SER A 181 7.60 18.22 17.33
C SER A 181 7.85 17.15 16.29
N GLU A 182 8.64 16.16 16.68
CA GLU A 182 8.94 14.98 15.89
C GLU A 182 8.37 13.75 16.60
N THR A 183 7.95 12.75 15.84
CA THR A 183 7.49 11.48 16.40
C THR A 183 7.98 10.34 15.52
N GLU A 184 9.11 9.77 15.93
CA GLU A 184 9.75 8.65 15.21
C GLU A 184 8.84 7.44 15.04
N ALA A 185 8.03 7.10 16.05
CA ALA A 185 7.13 5.96 16.00
C ALA A 185 6.14 6.01 14.83
N THR A 186 5.71 7.23 14.46
CA THR A 186 4.78 7.49 13.34
C THR A 186 5.45 8.15 12.15
N ARG A 187 6.78 8.35 12.20
CA ARG A 187 7.60 8.99 11.16
C ARG A 187 7.01 10.32 10.71
N SER A 188 6.56 11.09 11.69
CA SER A 188 5.79 12.29 11.43
C SER A 188 6.38 13.48 12.15
N VAL A 189 6.33 14.63 11.48
CA VAL A 189 6.76 15.92 12.00
C VAL A 189 5.56 16.85 12.02
N ILE A 190 5.38 17.53 13.15
CA ILE A 190 4.49 18.69 13.24
C ILE A 190 5.33 19.94 12.99
N ALA A 191 4.92 20.75 12.03
CA ALA A 191 5.70 21.91 11.59
C ALA A 191 4.83 23.12 11.28
N ILE A 192 5.40 24.31 11.48
CA ILE A 192 4.83 25.58 11.02
C ILE A 192 5.49 25.94 9.69
N VAL A 193 4.68 26.09 8.64
CA VAL A 193 5.15 26.35 7.28
C VAL A 193 4.39 27.49 6.64
N ALA A 194 4.97 28.10 5.60
CA ALA A 194 4.21 28.99 4.72
C ALA A 194 3.23 28.16 3.85
N PRO A 195 2.03 28.66 3.50
CA PRO A 195 1.09 27.91 2.66
C PRO A 195 1.69 27.41 1.33
N GLY A 196 2.55 28.20 0.69
CA GLY A 196 3.24 27.82 -0.55
C GLY A 196 4.24 26.66 -0.36
N GLN A 197 4.77 26.47 0.84
CA GLN A 197 5.73 25.41 1.15
C GLN A 197 5.07 24.02 1.16
N VAL A 198 3.76 23.92 1.40
CA VAL A 198 3.04 22.64 1.34
C VAL A 198 3.22 21.97 -0.02
N ARG A 199 3.10 22.74 -1.11
CA ARG A 199 3.29 22.23 -2.47
C ARG A 199 4.76 21.91 -2.78
N GLU A 200 5.70 22.60 -2.18
CA GLU A 200 7.12 22.26 -2.35
C GLU A 200 7.48 20.97 -1.60
N LEU A 201 6.93 20.77 -0.40
CA LEU A 201 7.11 19.54 0.37
C LEU A 201 6.49 18.32 -0.34
N SER A 202 5.32 18.47 -0.99
CA SER A 202 4.69 17.36 -1.71
C SER A 202 5.48 16.86 -2.91
N LYS A 203 6.46 17.63 -3.41
CA LYS A 203 7.36 17.18 -4.49
C LYS A 203 8.46 16.25 -3.99
N ALA A 204 8.76 16.27 -2.70
CA ALA A 204 9.82 15.47 -2.15
C ALA A 204 9.39 14.00 -2.07
N ASP A 205 10.21 13.11 -2.61
CA ASP A 205 10.00 11.66 -2.54
C ASP A 205 9.78 11.17 -1.10
N PRO A 206 10.58 11.57 -0.08
CA PRO A 206 10.42 11.08 1.29
C PRO A 206 9.07 11.41 1.96
N ILE A 207 8.31 12.38 1.43
CA ILE A 207 6.99 12.74 1.95
C ILE A 207 5.93 11.77 1.42
N GLN A 208 5.25 11.07 2.33
CA GLN A 208 4.09 10.24 2.03
C GLN A 208 2.79 11.04 2.09
N TYR A 209 2.62 11.91 3.10
CA TYR A 209 1.37 12.63 3.29
C TYR A 209 1.53 13.93 4.09
N LEU A 210 0.74 14.95 3.74
CA LEU A 210 0.67 16.26 4.37
C LEU A 210 -0.78 16.56 4.78
N ALA A 211 -0.99 16.88 6.05
CA ALA A 211 -2.30 17.19 6.62
C ALA A 211 -2.29 18.45 7.48
N VAL A 212 -3.46 19.09 7.63
CA VAL A 212 -3.66 20.06 8.71
C VAL A 212 -3.56 19.30 10.04
N VAL A 213 -2.93 19.89 11.05
CA VAL A 213 -2.95 19.28 12.39
C VAL A 213 -4.39 19.24 12.90
N GLU A 214 -4.80 18.06 13.36
CA GLU A 214 -6.10 17.87 13.98
C GLU A 214 -6.22 18.73 15.25
N PRO A 215 -7.39 19.31 15.52
CA PRO A 215 -7.59 20.08 16.75
C PRO A 215 -7.27 19.18 17.94
N ARG A 216 -6.51 19.72 18.90
CA ARG A 216 -6.46 19.07 20.21
C ARG A 216 -7.88 19.00 20.72
N LEU A 217 -8.30 17.81 21.11
CA LEU A 217 -9.53 17.63 21.88
C LEU A 217 -9.29 18.33 23.22
N GLU A 218 -9.54 19.63 23.28
CA GLU A 218 -9.66 20.37 24.53
C GLU A 218 -11.01 20.01 25.17
N GLY A 219 -11.13 18.72 25.50
CA GLY A 219 -12.08 18.22 26.47
C GLY A 219 -11.38 18.29 27.81
N GLN A 220 -11.74 19.28 28.60
CA GLN A 220 -11.64 19.20 30.05
C GLN A 220 -12.31 17.88 30.45
N VAL A 221 -11.51 16.82 30.62
CA VAL A 221 -11.98 15.63 31.32
C VAL A 221 -12.18 16.13 32.74
N ASP A 222 -13.41 16.53 33.03
CA ASP A 222 -13.84 16.86 34.36
C ASP A 222 -13.80 15.56 35.17
N MET A 223 -12.62 15.23 35.68
CA MET A 223 -12.41 14.16 36.66
C MET A 223 -13.06 14.51 38.02
N SER A 224 -13.82 15.61 38.12
CA SER A 224 -14.58 16.00 39.32
C SER A 224 -16.00 15.39 39.35
N GLY A 225 -16.37 14.55 38.39
CA GLY A 225 -17.50 13.63 38.58
C GLY A 225 -17.28 12.82 39.86
N PRO A 226 -18.31 12.65 40.72
CA PRO A 226 -18.12 11.99 42.01
C PRO A 226 -17.49 10.63 41.78
N THR A 227 -16.43 10.35 42.52
CA THR A 227 -15.84 9.02 42.71
C THR A 227 -16.94 8.06 43.14
N SER A 228 -17.68 7.55 42.17
CA SER A 228 -18.55 6.41 42.36
C SER A 228 -17.61 5.25 42.57
N ALA A 229 -17.29 5.02 43.85
CA ALA A 229 -16.43 3.97 44.32
C ALA A 229 -16.88 2.67 43.63
N TRP A 230 -16.07 2.23 42.67
CA TRP A 230 -16.23 0.91 42.09
C TRP A 230 -16.02 -0.09 43.23
N THR A 231 -17.13 -0.53 43.81
CA THR A 231 -17.15 -1.58 44.83
C THR A 231 -17.30 -2.88 44.06
N PRO A 232 -16.25 -3.71 43.95
CA PRO A 232 -16.40 -5.05 43.39
C PRO A 232 -17.34 -5.85 44.30
N SER A 233 -18.60 -5.93 43.90
CA SER A 233 -19.58 -6.82 44.51
C SER A 233 -19.35 -8.21 43.95
N GLY A 234 -18.33 -8.88 44.45
CA GLY A 234 -18.01 -10.26 44.10
C GLY A 234 -17.27 -10.93 45.25
N PRO A 235 -17.75 -12.08 45.76
CA PRO A 235 -17.03 -12.79 46.81
C PRO A 235 -15.66 -13.24 46.28
N ARG A 236 -14.60 -12.91 47.03
CA ARG A 236 -13.26 -13.44 46.77
C ARG A 236 -13.30 -14.97 46.87
N PRO A 237 -12.79 -15.72 45.87
CA PRO A 237 -12.59 -17.15 46.03
C PRO A 237 -11.53 -17.37 47.12
N THR A 238 -11.92 -18.08 48.19
CA THR A 238 -10.99 -18.53 49.23
C THR A 238 -10.15 -19.66 48.66
N THR A 239 -8.84 -19.46 48.56
CA THR A 239 -7.87 -20.52 48.30
C THR A 239 -7.89 -21.50 49.47
N SER A 240 -8.43 -22.70 49.22
CA SER A 240 -8.38 -23.85 50.13
C SER A 240 -7.02 -24.51 50.00
N THR A 241 -6.17 -24.32 51.00
CA THR A 241 -4.95 -25.09 51.23
C THR A 241 -5.34 -26.50 51.69
N ALA A 242 -5.01 -27.54 50.91
CA ALA A 242 -5.05 -28.92 51.37
C ALA A 242 -3.67 -29.31 51.94
N PRO A 243 -3.59 -30.04 53.06
CA PRO A 243 -2.34 -30.58 53.58
C PRO A 243 -1.98 -31.93 52.94
N GLU A 244 -0.66 -32.09 52.74
CA GLU A 244 0.17 -33.30 52.51
C GLU A 244 -0.30 -34.42 51.56
#